data_AF-A0A340XGM6-F1
#
_entry.id   AF-A0A340XGM6-F1
#
_cell.length_a   1.000
_cell.length_b   1.000
_cell.length_c   1.000
_cell.angle_alpha   90.00
_cell.angle_beta   90.00
_cell.angle_gamma   90.00
#
_symmetry.space_group_name_H-M   'P 1'
#
loop_
_entity.id
_entity.type
_entity.pdbx_description
1 polymer ?
#
loop_
_entity_poly.entity_id
_entity_poly.type
_entity_poly.pdbx_seq_one_letter_code
_entity_poly.pdbx_strand_id
1 'polypeptide(L)' 'MFFSQAGARPRRWEASQSEHKKWVEVFKACDEENKGYLSREDFKVAVLMLFGYKPSKIEADAVMSSVDPNTS' A
#
# COMPACT_ATOMS: atom_id res chain seq x y z
N MET A 1 -16.83 32.55 18.33
CA MET A 1 -16.54 32.41 16.89
C MET A 1 -15.02 32.50 16.73
N PHE A 2 -14.36 31.40 16.37
CA PHE A 2 -12.92 31.38 16.10
C PHE A 2 -12.72 30.85 14.68
N PHE A 3 -12.03 31.65 13.87
CA PHE A 3 -11.68 31.35 12.49
C PHE A 3 -10.46 30.41 12.43
N SER A 4 -10.60 29.37 11.61
CA SER A 4 -9.60 28.85 10.67
C SER A 4 -8.22 28.43 11.20
N GLN A 5 -8.05 27.14 11.51
CA GLN A 5 -6.84 26.40 11.12
C GLN A 5 -7.10 24.89 11.12
N ALA A 6 -6.97 24.26 9.94
CA ALA A 6 -6.29 22.97 9.75
C ALA A 6 -6.66 22.36 8.39
N GLY A 7 -6.26 23.04 7.30
CA GLY A 7 -5.96 22.33 6.07
C GLY A 7 -4.65 21.56 6.25
N ALA A 8 -4.62 20.58 7.16
CA ALA A 8 -3.51 19.67 7.28
C ALA A 8 -3.54 18.80 6.02
N ARG A 9 -2.70 19.14 5.03
CA ARG A 9 -2.26 18.14 4.04
C ARG A 9 -1.94 16.87 4.83
N PRO A 10 -2.44 15.69 4.43
CA PRO A 10 -1.97 14.46 5.05
C PRO A 10 -0.45 14.50 4.93
N ARG A 11 0.27 14.39 6.05
CA ARG A 11 1.71 14.16 5.98
C ARG A 11 1.86 12.96 5.07
N ARG A 12 2.46 13.16 3.88
CA ARG A 12 2.95 12.05 3.08
C ARG A 12 3.92 11.36 4.02
N TRP A 13 3.51 10.22 4.57
CA TRP A 13 4.43 9.41 5.33
C TRP A 13 5.49 8.98 4.31
N GLU A 14 6.75 9.26 4.63
CA GLU A 14 7.88 8.74 3.86
C GLU A 14 8.39 7.54 4.65
N ALA A 15 8.45 6.38 4.00
CA ALA A 15 9.06 5.21 4.61
C ALA A 15 10.53 5.49 4.90
N SER A 16 11.01 5.04 6.06
CA SER A 16 12.45 4.92 6.29
C SER A 16 13.07 3.96 5.27
N GLN A 17 14.38 4.09 5.06
CA GLN A 17 15.16 3.16 4.23
C GLN A 17 14.94 1.69 4.63
N SER A 18 14.82 1.43 5.94
CA SER A 18 14.59 0.10 6.49
C SER A 18 13.19 -0.44 6.17
N GLU A 19 12.15 0.40 6.29
CA GLU A 19 10.78 0.05 5.89
C GLU A 19 10.70 -0.21 4.39
N HIS A 20 11.30 0.65 3.58
CA HIS A 20 11.35 0.48 2.14
C HIS A 20 12.01 -0.84 1.74
N LYS A 21 13.15 -1.19 2.37
CA LYS A 21 13.82 -2.48 2.12
C LYS A 21 12.89 -3.66 2.44
N LYS A 22 12.22 -3.64 3.59
CA LYS A 22 11.27 -4.69 3.99
C LYS A 22 10.13 -4.82 2.97
N TRP A 23 9.62 -3.71 2.45
CA TRP A 23 8.53 -3.73 1.49
C TRP A 23 8.95 -4.28 0.14
N VAL A 24 10.16 -3.94 -0.32
CA VAL A 24 10.74 -4.53 -1.54
C VAL A 24 10.91 -6.04 -1.41
N GLU A 25 11.35 -6.54 -0.24
CA GLU A 25 11.48 -7.99 0.01
C GLU A 25 10.12 -8.70 -0.02
N VAL A 26 9.11 -8.15 0.65
CA VAL A 26 7.75 -8.72 0.63
C VAL A 26 7.14 -8.65 -0.76
N PHE A 27 7.34 -7.53 -1.48
CA PHE A 27 6.87 -7.39 -2.85
C PHE A 27 7.43 -8.50 -3.74
N LYS A 28 8.76 -8.70 -3.72
CA LYS A 28 9.41 -9.76 -4.51
C LYS A 28 8.96 -11.16 -4.13
N ALA A 29 8.64 -11.40 -2.85
CA ALA A 29 8.13 -12.69 -2.39
C ALA A 29 6.68 -12.96 -2.83
N CYS A 30 5.88 -11.90 -3.04
CA CYS A 30 4.48 -12.00 -3.47
C CYS A 30 4.30 -11.87 -4.98
N ASP A 31 5.27 -11.30 -5.70
CA ASP A 31 5.28 -11.13 -7.15
C ASP A 31 5.52 -12.47 -7.84
N GLU A 32 4.47 -13.30 -7.89
CA GLU A 32 4.53 -14.60 -8.57
C GLU A 32 4.96 -14.40 -10.03
N GLU A 33 5.86 -15.27 -10.49
CA GLU A 33 6.45 -15.23 -11.84
C GLU A 33 7.33 -14.01 -12.16
N ASN A 34 7.63 -13.15 -11.18
CA ASN A 34 8.45 -11.94 -11.34
C ASN A 34 7.92 -10.98 -12.43
N LYS A 35 6.60 -10.88 -12.53
CA LYS A 35 5.88 -10.03 -13.50
C LYS A 35 6.04 -8.53 -13.23
N GLY A 36 6.52 -8.15 -12.05
CA GLY A 36 6.74 -6.75 -11.66
C GLY A 36 5.49 -6.04 -11.16
N TYR A 37 4.42 -6.77 -10.84
CA TYR A 37 3.19 -6.21 -10.27
C TYR A 37 2.48 -7.22 -9.38
N LEU A 38 1.71 -6.77 -8.40
CA LEU A 38 0.92 -7.67 -7.56
C LEU A 38 -0.50 -7.79 -8.11
N SER A 39 -0.97 -9.02 -8.27
CA SER A 39 -2.40 -9.26 -8.49
C SER A 39 -3.20 -8.87 -7.25
N ARG A 40 -4.53 -8.88 -7.36
CA ARG A 40 -5.40 -8.66 -6.20
C ARG A 40 -5.20 -9.70 -5.10
N GLU A 41 -4.80 -10.91 -5.44
CA GLU A 41 -4.55 -11.98 -4.47
C GLU A 41 -3.18 -11.80 -3.82
N ASP A 42 -2.15 -11.51 -4.61
CA ASP A 42 -0.79 -11.25 -4.14
C ASP A 42 -0.75 -10.06 -3.18
N PHE A 43 -1.50 -8.99 -3.49
CA PHE A 43 -1.63 -7.83 -2.61
C PHE A 43 -2.17 -8.22 -1.22
N LYS A 44 -3.17 -9.11 -1.14
CA LYS A 44 -3.72 -9.55 0.15
C LYS A 44 -2.68 -10.33 0.94
N VAL A 45 -1.86 -11.13 0.27
CA VAL A 45 -0.74 -11.86 0.90
C VAL A 45 0.33 -10.89 1.39
N ALA A 46 0.69 -9.87 0.60
CA ALA A 46 1.65 -8.85 0.99
C ALA A 46 1.21 -8.08 2.24
N VAL A 47 -0.08 -7.69 2.32
CA VAL A 47 -0.65 -7.04 3.52
C VAL A 47 -0.58 -7.97 4.73
N LEU A 48 -0.89 -9.25 4.55
CA LEU A 48 -0.78 -10.26 5.61
C LEU A 48 0.67 -10.43 6.09
N MET A 49 1.66 -10.41 5.19
CA MET A 49 3.08 -10.50 5.57
C MET A 49 3.62 -9.24 6.25
N LEU A 50 3.17 -8.05 5.82
CA LEU A 50 3.66 -6.78 6.37
C LEU A 50 3.03 -6.45 7.72
N PHE A 51 1.73 -6.68 7.85
CA PHE A 51 0.92 -6.18 8.95
C PHE A 51 0.24 -7.28 9.78
N GLY A 52 0.30 -8.55 9.35
CA GLY A 52 -0.27 -9.68 10.09
C GLY A 52 -1.79 -9.79 10.04
N TYR A 53 -2.45 -9.08 9.11
CA TYR A 53 -3.91 -9.16 8.92
C TYR A 53 -4.29 -9.46 7.48
N LYS A 54 -5.40 -10.19 7.30
CA LYS A 54 -5.97 -10.47 5.97
C LYS A 54 -6.95 -9.36 5.62
N PRO A 55 -6.66 -8.52 4.62
CA PRO A 55 -7.60 -7.48 4.22
C PRO A 55 -8.88 -8.09 3.64
N SER A 56 -10.01 -7.49 4.00
CA SER A 56 -11.33 -7.82 3.47
C SER A 56 -11.45 -7.44 1.99
N LYS A 57 -12.52 -7.93 1.35
CA LYS A 57 -12.81 -7.58 -0.05
C LYS A 57 -12.92 -6.06 -0.24
N ILE A 58 -13.63 -5.38 0.68
CA ILE A 58 -13.91 -3.94 0.62
C ILE A 58 -12.63 -3.13 0.82
N GLU A 59 -11.78 -3.50 1.77
CA GLU A 59 -10.49 -2.81 1.98
C GLU A 59 -9.57 -2.96 0.77
N ALA A 60 -9.48 -4.17 0.21
CA ALA A 60 -8.69 -4.40 -1.00
C ALA A 60 -9.24 -3.62 -2.20
N ASP A 61 -10.56 -3.56 -2.38
CA ASP A 61 -11.18 -2.74 -3.44
C ASP A 61 -10.87 -1.26 -3.24
N ALA A 62 -11.02 -0.73 -2.02
CA ALA A 62 -10.77 0.67 -1.72
C ALA A 62 -9.33 1.09 -2.04
N VAL A 63 -8.35 0.25 -1.69
CA VAL A 63 -6.94 0.51 -2.02
C VAL A 63 -6.71 0.44 -3.53
N MET A 64 -7.16 -0.62 -4.20
CA MET A 64 -6.95 -0.79 -5.64
C MET A 64 -7.61 0.31 -6.48
N SER A 65 -8.78 0.81 -6.07
CA SER A 65 -9.45 1.92 -6.74
C SER A 65 -8.78 3.29 -6.50
N SER A 66 -7.92 3.40 -5.49
CA SER A 66 -7.20 4.66 -5.19
C SER A 66 -5.90 4.83 -5.98
N VAL A 67 -5.42 3.76 -6.63
CA VAL A 67 -4.21 3.78 -7.46
C VAL A 67 -4.55 4.35 -8.83
N ASP A 68 -3.81 5.36 -9.26
CA ASP A 68 -3.95 5.92 -10.61
C ASP A 68 -3.35 4.94 -11.64
N PRO A 69 -4.14 4.44 -12.61
CA PRO A 69 -3.65 3.51 -13.61
C PRO A 69 -2.63 4.14 -14.59
N ASN A 70 -2.46 5.46 -14.58
CA ASN A 70 -1.52 6.20 -15.42
C ASN A 70 -0.22 6.59 -14.69
N THR A 71 -0.04 6.20 -13.43
CA THR A 71 1.26 6.31 -12.75
C THR A 71 2.16 5.19 -13.27
N SER A 72 3.13 5.55 -14.10
CA SER A 72 4.19 4.71 -14.69
C SER A 72 5.55 5.29 -14.31
#